data_AF-A0A968D4N4-F1
#
_entry.id   AF-A0A968D4N4-F1
#
_cell.length_a   1.000
_cell.length_b   1.000
_cell.length_c   1.000
_cell.angle_alpha   90.00
_cell.angle_beta   90.00
_cell.angle_gamma   90.00
#
_symmetry.space_group_name_H-M   'P 1'
#
loop_
_entity.id
_entity.type
_entity.pdbx_description
1 polymer ?
#
loop_
_entity_poly.entity_id
_entity_poly.type
_entity_poly.pdbx_seq_one_letter_code
_entity_poly.pdbx_strand_id
1 'polypeptide(L)'
;MNRNRVLTPAAILIGILTVLLSQPVTVHADVTRIVIDNVTSPAFDGESYSDIGQYETIEGRAFGELDPNDPRNAIITDIELAPRNANGNVEYMATFFLVKPIDMSSSSGVLWHYVPNRGGRLTLPSARRADGDISLSSGWQGDNRGRTAHDNPGREIAVVPIAKNPDGSTITGRVLGRILNAEGPASSQIFVHSNPMPYYPVTLDTSEASLTIIESETIDGITGTTWEVASDDWAWARCEKDGAPAFPGTPDPAEICVRGGFEPNRAYQVVFTTQDPPVLGIGFAAFRDVGSFFKYELADSEGTANPVAEQVDWVISRGASQSGNMLRQYLHLGFNEDEQQRRVHDGLWPQRAGRRLAMNFRFAMPDGVLKLYEPGGEGAMWYERWPDYARGLPTAGILDRCKASRTCPKIVENVG
;
A
#
# COMPACT_ATOMS: atom_id res chain seq x y z
N MET A 1 -34.14 90.53 26.95
CA MET A 1 -33.04 89.98 27.80
C MET A 1 -32.32 88.89 27.03
N ASN A 2 -31.05 89.14 26.70
CA ASN A 2 -29.94 88.19 26.55
C ASN A 2 -30.23 86.67 26.73
N ARG A 3 -30.04 85.84 25.69
CA ARG A 3 -28.82 85.01 25.47
C ARG A 3 -29.03 83.88 24.44
N ASN A 4 -28.07 83.76 23.53
CA ASN A 4 -27.79 82.67 22.58
C ASN A 4 -27.61 81.30 23.25
N ARG A 5 -27.98 80.20 22.56
CA ARG A 5 -27.29 78.88 22.48
C ARG A 5 -27.75 78.17 21.18
N VAL A 6 -26.97 78.26 20.09
CA VAL A 6 -25.92 77.32 19.62
C VAL A 6 -26.45 75.91 19.36
N LEU A 7 -26.53 75.57 18.07
CA LEU A 7 -26.74 74.25 17.49
C LEU A 7 -25.48 73.37 17.66
N THR A 8 -25.67 72.09 17.95
CA THR A 8 -24.66 71.04 17.76
C THR A 8 -25.27 69.92 16.90
N PRO A 9 -24.62 69.49 15.80
CA PRO A 9 -25.05 68.32 15.04
C PRO A 9 -24.53 67.04 15.71
N ALA A 10 -25.38 66.04 15.86
CA ALA A 10 -24.99 64.71 16.30
C ALA A 10 -24.20 64.01 15.18
N ALA A 11 -22.94 63.70 15.44
CA ALA A 11 -22.10 62.90 14.55
C ALA A 11 -22.54 61.42 14.64
N ILE A 12 -22.99 60.86 13.52
CA ILE A 12 -23.24 59.42 13.37
C ILE A 12 -21.89 58.77 13.06
N LEU A 13 -21.34 58.03 14.01
CA LEU A 13 -20.18 57.17 13.80
C LEU A 13 -20.64 55.91 13.05
N ILE A 14 -20.31 55.81 11.76
CA ILE A 14 -20.43 54.55 11.00
C ILE A 14 -19.19 53.73 11.33
N GLY A 15 -19.33 52.75 12.24
CA GLY A 15 -18.30 51.76 12.50
C GLY A 15 -18.18 50.82 11.29
N ILE A 16 -17.04 50.88 10.60
CA ILE A 16 -16.66 49.88 9.60
C ILE A 16 -16.29 48.61 10.38
N LEU A 17 -17.21 47.63 10.39
CA LEU A 17 -16.95 46.30 10.90
C LEU A 17 -16.16 45.55 9.82
N THR A 18 -14.83 45.52 9.93
CA THR A 18 -13.99 44.62 9.15
C THR A 18 -14.25 43.19 9.61
N VAL A 19 -15.17 42.51 8.91
CA VAL A 19 -15.31 41.06 9.01
C VAL A 19 -14.06 40.45 8.36
N LEU A 20 -13.08 40.08 9.17
CA LEU A 20 -12.04 39.14 8.78
C LEU A 20 -12.75 37.81 8.49
N LEU A 21 -13.07 37.59 7.21
CA LEU A 21 -13.42 36.28 6.69
C LEU A 21 -12.18 35.40 6.89
N SER A 22 -12.13 34.65 7.99
CA SER A 22 -11.28 33.47 8.09
C SER A 22 -11.76 32.51 7.01
N GLN A 23 -11.09 32.51 5.87
CA GLN A 23 -11.21 31.42 4.91
C GLN A 23 -10.95 30.14 5.72
N PRO A 24 -11.85 29.14 5.70
CA PRO A 24 -11.48 27.84 6.24
C PRO A 24 -10.25 27.39 5.47
N VAL A 25 -9.11 27.28 6.16
CA VAL A 25 -7.99 26.53 5.63
C VAL A 25 -8.52 25.10 5.58
N THR A 26 -8.92 24.66 4.39
CA THR A 26 -9.10 23.25 4.14
C THR A 26 -7.74 22.61 4.39
N VAL A 27 -7.61 21.92 5.51
CA VAL A 27 -6.47 21.03 5.77
C VAL A 27 -6.65 19.90 4.78
N HIS A 28 -5.94 19.99 3.65
CA HIS A 28 -5.97 18.98 2.62
C HIS A 28 -5.24 17.74 3.14
N ALA A 29 -5.94 16.61 3.17
CA ALA A 29 -5.33 15.32 3.41
C ALA A 29 -4.66 14.89 2.10
N ASP A 30 -3.34 14.98 2.06
CA ASP A 30 -2.43 14.60 0.97
C ASP A 30 -1.06 14.45 1.66
N VAL A 31 0.05 14.32 0.91
CA VAL A 31 1.40 14.39 1.51
C VAL A 31 1.58 15.74 2.23
N THR A 32 1.68 15.71 3.55
CA THR A 32 1.85 16.91 4.38
C THR A 32 3.31 17.29 4.53
N ARG A 33 4.21 16.30 4.48
CA ARG A 33 5.65 16.51 4.68
C ARG A 33 6.47 15.48 3.91
N ILE A 34 7.54 15.93 3.27
CA ILE A 34 8.59 15.05 2.77
C ILE A 34 9.88 15.25 3.56
N VAL A 35 10.64 14.18 3.73
CA VAL A 35 12.00 14.20 4.27
C VAL A 35 12.93 13.65 3.22
N ILE A 36 13.94 14.43 2.88
CA ILE A 36 15.04 13.96 2.05
C ILE A 36 16.07 13.31 2.97
N ASP A 37 16.23 12.01 2.85
CA ASP A 37 17.15 11.22 3.68
C ASP A 37 18.55 11.16 3.06
N ASN A 38 18.64 11.05 1.73
CA ASN A 38 19.92 10.98 1.02
C ASN A 38 19.81 11.56 -0.39
N VAL A 39 20.87 12.25 -0.84
CA VAL A 39 21.03 12.71 -2.23
C VAL A 39 22.37 12.22 -2.76
N THR A 40 22.37 11.54 -3.91
CA THR A 40 23.59 11.13 -4.62
C THR A 40 23.68 11.88 -5.93
N SER A 41 24.69 12.75 -6.06
CA SER A 41 24.87 13.64 -7.20
C SER A 41 26.36 13.82 -7.52
N PRO A 42 26.84 13.48 -8.74
CA PRO A 42 26.11 12.74 -9.76
C PRO A 42 25.90 11.26 -9.36
N ALA A 43 24.78 10.70 -9.77
CA ALA A 43 24.49 9.27 -9.65
C ALA A 43 25.06 8.49 -10.86
N PHE A 44 24.92 7.15 -10.82
CA PHE A 44 25.27 6.25 -11.93
C PHE A 44 26.71 6.42 -12.44
N ASP A 45 27.67 6.49 -11.51
CA ASP A 45 29.10 6.67 -11.79
C ASP A 45 29.43 7.92 -12.63
N GLY A 46 28.55 8.93 -12.61
CA GLY A 46 28.74 10.16 -13.36
C GLY A 46 28.42 10.05 -14.86
N GLU A 47 27.71 9.01 -15.30
CA GLU A 47 27.21 8.87 -16.68
C GLU A 47 26.49 10.16 -17.10
N SER A 48 26.84 10.67 -18.29
CA SER A 48 26.31 11.91 -18.86
C SER A 48 25.71 11.64 -20.23
N TYR A 49 24.58 12.27 -20.52
CA TYR A 49 23.83 12.15 -21.76
C TYR A 49 23.89 13.48 -22.52
N SER A 50 24.14 13.44 -23.83
CA SER A 50 24.42 14.62 -24.68
C SER A 50 23.60 15.87 -24.32
N ASP A 51 22.28 15.78 -24.38
CA ASP A 51 21.40 16.95 -24.27
C ASP A 51 20.73 17.07 -22.89
N ILE A 52 20.93 16.07 -22.03
CA ILE A 52 20.27 15.96 -20.71
C ILE A 52 21.26 16.22 -19.56
N GLY A 53 22.55 15.95 -19.78
CA GLY A 53 23.57 16.02 -18.76
C GLY A 53 23.56 14.81 -17.82
N GLN A 54 23.87 15.05 -16.56
CA GLN A 54 24.00 14.03 -15.52
C GLN A 54 22.72 13.92 -14.67
N TYR A 55 22.57 12.78 -14.01
CA TYR A 55 21.44 12.50 -13.13
C TYR A 55 21.86 12.49 -11.67
N GLU A 56 20.88 12.69 -10.80
CA GLU A 56 20.99 12.45 -9.36
C GLU A 56 19.88 11.54 -8.86
N THR A 57 20.09 10.95 -7.68
CA THR A 57 19.07 10.15 -6.99
C THR A 57 18.78 10.74 -5.62
N ILE A 58 17.50 10.75 -5.25
CA ILE A 58 17.01 11.28 -3.98
C ILE A 58 16.22 10.17 -3.29
N GLU A 59 16.67 9.78 -2.10
CA GLU A 59 15.94 8.87 -1.22
C GLU A 59 15.24 9.67 -0.13
N GLY A 60 14.01 9.32 0.18
CA GLY A 60 13.27 10.04 1.21
C GLY A 60 12.02 9.33 1.69
N ARG A 61 11.27 10.05 2.51
CA ARG A 61 10.01 9.61 3.12
C ARG A 61 8.96 10.70 2.95
N ALA A 62 7.79 10.32 2.47
CA ALA A 62 6.60 11.14 2.44
C ALA A 62 5.69 10.74 3.61
N PHE A 63 5.23 11.72 4.37
CA PHE A 63 4.26 11.59 5.45
C PHE A 63 2.96 12.22 4.96
N GLY A 64 1.85 11.52 5.14
CA GLY A 64 0.55 12.01 4.72
C GLY A 64 -0.53 11.76 5.76
N GLU A 65 -1.62 12.48 5.58
CA GLU A 65 -2.81 12.43 6.40
C GLU A 65 -4.01 12.12 5.51
N LEU A 66 -4.94 11.29 5.99
CA LEU A 66 -6.16 10.91 5.27
C LEU A 66 -7.39 11.25 6.11
N ASP A 67 -8.33 12.04 5.57
CA ASP A 67 -9.65 12.16 6.21
C ASP A 67 -10.43 10.84 5.99
N PRO A 68 -10.76 10.09 7.05
CA PRO A 68 -11.52 8.84 6.91
C PRO A 68 -12.95 9.04 6.39
N ASN A 69 -13.47 10.26 6.41
CA ASN A 69 -14.80 10.60 5.91
C ASN A 69 -14.80 11.08 4.45
N ASP A 70 -13.63 11.39 3.87
CA ASP A 70 -13.56 11.72 2.45
C ASP A 70 -13.97 10.48 1.64
N PRO A 71 -14.92 10.57 0.69
CA PRO A 71 -15.38 9.43 -0.09
C PRO A 71 -14.27 8.66 -0.84
N ARG A 72 -13.15 9.33 -1.14
CA ARG A 72 -11.98 8.73 -1.82
C ARG A 72 -11.15 7.87 -0.88
N ASN A 73 -11.24 8.13 0.42
CA ASN A 73 -10.55 7.37 1.46
C ASN A 73 -11.48 6.39 2.19
N ALA A 74 -12.76 6.73 2.35
CA ALA A 74 -13.77 5.92 3.03
C ALA A 74 -14.00 4.54 2.39
N ILE A 75 -13.51 4.33 1.16
CA ILE A 75 -13.48 3.01 0.52
C ILE A 75 -12.44 2.07 1.15
N ILE A 76 -11.48 2.59 1.90
CA ILE A 76 -10.44 1.82 2.59
C ILE A 76 -11.08 1.08 3.75
N THR A 77 -10.98 -0.25 3.74
CA THR A 77 -11.53 -1.09 4.80
C THR A 77 -10.84 -0.79 6.13
N ASP A 78 -11.64 -0.60 7.18
CA ASP A 78 -11.22 -0.31 8.56
C ASP A 78 -10.56 1.07 8.77
N ILE A 79 -10.63 2.00 7.80
CA ILE A 79 -10.06 3.34 7.98
C ILE A 79 -10.72 4.13 9.12
N GLU A 80 -12.02 3.90 9.35
CA GLU A 80 -12.77 4.50 10.43
C GLU A 80 -12.32 4.03 11.82
N LEU A 81 -11.71 2.85 11.88
CA LEU A 81 -11.15 2.19 13.07
C LEU A 81 -9.66 2.50 13.27
N ALA A 82 -9.03 3.20 12.33
CA ALA A 82 -7.63 3.62 12.47
C ALA A 82 -7.49 4.72 13.54
N PRO A 83 -6.40 4.72 14.33
CA PRO A 83 -6.02 5.84 15.16
C PRO A 83 -5.95 7.14 14.35
N ARG A 84 -6.41 8.23 14.97
CA ARG A 84 -6.47 9.56 14.36
C ARG A 84 -5.56 10.52 15.11
N ASN A 85 -4.94 11.43 14.38
CA ASN A 85 -4.16 12.52 14.95
C ASN A 85 -5.07 13.63 15.51
N ALA A 86 -4.48 14.72 15.98
CA ALA A 86 -5.21 15.86 16.56
C ALA A 86 -6.15 16.57 15.55
N ASN A 87 -5.89 16.42 14.25
CA ASN A 87 -6.73 16.96 13.18
C ASN A 87 -7.92 16.04 12.83
N GLY A 88 -7.99 14.84 13.42
CA GLY A 88 -9.00 13.83 13.11
C GLY A 88 -8.66 12.98 11.88
N ASN A 89 -7.45 13.12 11.34
CA ASN A 89 -6.99 12.39 10.16
C ASN A 89 -6.19 11.14 10.54
N VAL A 90 -6.09 10.20 9.60
CA VAL A 90 -5.32 8.97 9.71
C VAL A 90 -3.94 9.18 9.08
N GLU A 91 -2.88 8.95 9.83
CA GLU A 91 -1.51 9.18 9.36
C GLU A 91 -0.90 7.95 8.68
N TYR A 92 -0.05 8.18 7.69
CA TYR A 92 0.80 7.15 7.10
C TYR A 92 2.18 7.71 6.76
N MET A 93 3.12 6.80 6.47
CA MET A 93 4.38 7.14 5.83
C MET A 93 4.63 6.21 4.64
N ALA A 94 5.17 6.75 3.56
CA ALA A 94 5.69 5.99 2.42
C ALA A 94 7.11 6.44 2.11
N THR A 95 8.03 5.49 1.93
CA THR A 95 9.36 5.82 1.41
C THR A 95 9.26 6.14 -0.08
N PHE A 96 10.23 6.88 -0.62
CA PHE A 96 10.37 7.07 -2.05
C PHE A 96 11.83 7.11 -2.50
N PHE A 97 12.03 6.74 -3.76
CA PHE A 97 13.28 6.87 -4.50
C PHE A 97 13.03 7.60 -5.81
N LEU A 98 13.59 8.79 -5.94
CA LEU A 98 13.46 9.66 -7.09
C LEU A 98 14.77 9.67 -7.88
N VAL A 99 14.67 9.59 -9.20
CA VAL A 99 15.79 9.72 -10.15
C VAL A 99 15.43 10.83 -11.13
N LYS A 100 16.26 11.86 -11.24
CA LYS A 100 15.99 13.01 -12.10
C LYS A 100 17.29 13.59 -12.70
N PRO A 101 17.21 14.34 -13.82
CA PRO A 101 18.31 15.18 -14.25
C PRO A 101 18.75 16.15 -13.15
N ILE A 102 20.05 16.44 -13.07
CA ILE A 102 20.55 17.50 -12.18
C ILE A 102 20.02 18.85 -12.67
N ASP A 103 20.12 19.11 -13.98
CA ASP A 103 19.49 20.25 -14.65
C ASP A 103 18.08 19.85 -15.13
N MET A 104 17.07 20.31 -14.40
CA MET A 104 15.68 20.00 -14.72
C MET A 104 15.18 20.68 -16.00
N SER A 105 15.86 21.69 -16.53
CA SER A 105 15.44 22.32 -17.79
C SER A 105 15.57 21.38 -19.00
N SER A 106 16.34 20.29 -18.86
CA SER A 106 16.44 19.20 -19.84
C SER A 106 15.49 18.03 -19.57
N SER A 107 14.56 18.16 -18.62
CA SER A 107 13.50 17.18 -18.36
C SER A 107 12.63 16.95 -19.60
N SER A 108 12.22 15.69 -19.83
CA SER A 108 11.23 15.35 -20.87
C SER A 108 9.79 15.70 -20.49
N GLY A 109 9.55 16.03 -19.21
CA GLY A 109 8.21 16.18 -18.64
C GLY A 109 7.55 14.84 -18.25
N VAL A 110 8.18 13.69 -18.51
CA VAL A 110 7.62 12.37 -18.20
C VAL A 110 8.19 11.83 -16.89
N LEU A 111 7.29 11.52 -15.95
CA LEU A 111 7.61 10.82 -14.70
C LEU A 111 7.09 9.39 -14.72
N TRP A 112 7.99 8.42 -14.60
CA TRP A 112 7.66 7.01 -14.40
C TRP A 112 7.44 6.73 -12.92
N HIS A 113 6.18 6.47 -12.52
CA HIS A 113 5.87 6.13 -11.13
C HIS A 113 5.84 4.60 -10.95
N TYR A 114 6.95 4.04 -10.51
CA TYR A 114 7.09 2.62 -10.28
C TYR A 114 6.40 2.17 -8.99
N VAL A 115 5.72 1.03 -9.08
CA VAL A 115 5.17 0.30 -7.94
C VAL A 115 6.17 -0.79 -7.51
N PRO A 116 6.90 -0.62 -6.38
CA PRO A 116 7.83 -1.62 -5.84
C PRO A 116 7.17 -2.97 -5.63
N ASN A 117 7.79 -4.03 -6.13
CA ASN A 117 7.32 -5.40 -5.89
C ASN A 117 7.91 -5.90 -4.57
N ARG A 118 7.08 -6.05 -3.54
CA ARG A 118 7.50 -6.42 -2.17
C ARG A 118 8.66 -5.55 -1.67
N GLY A 119 8.48 -4.24 -1.83
CA GLY A 119 9.47 -3.21 -1.50
C GLY A 119 10.76 -3.24 -2.32
N GLY A 120 10.86 -4.03 -3.39
CA GLY A 120 12.01 -3.94 -4.31
C GLY A 120 12.05 -2.60 -5.04
N ARG A 121 12.96 -1.72 -4.64
CA ARG A 121 13.23 -0.43 -5.29
C ARG A 121 13.47 -0.61 -6.80
N LEU A 122 12.84 0.24 -7.60
CA LEU A 122 13.08 0.32 -9.04
C LEU A 122 13.81 1.62 -9.37
N THR A 123 14.64 1.58 -10.40
CA THR A 123 15.40 2.73 -10.92
C THR A 123 15.15 2.93 -12.41
N LEU A 124 15.46 4.13 -12.91
CA LEU A 124 15.26 4.52 -14.29
C LEU A 124 16.34 3.90 -15.20
N PRO A 125 15.97 3.10 -16.23
CA PRO A 125 16.94 2.52 -17.16
C PRO A 125 17.74 3.59 -17.93
N SER A 126 18.99 3.29 -18.32
CA SER A 126 19.86 4.25 -19.05
C SER A 126 19.20 4.83 -20.30
N ALA A 127 18.46 4.03 -21.07
CA ALA A 127 17.71 4.51 -22.23
C ALA A 127 16.67 5.60 -21.89
N ARG A 128 16.00 5.49 -20.74
CA ARG A 128 15.03 6.52 -20.29
C ARG A 128 15.73 7.75 -19.71
N ARG A 129 16.88 7.56 -19.07
CA ARG A 129 17.73 8.69 -18.68
C ARG A 129 18.23 9.48 -19.90
N ALA A 130 18.55 8.79 -21.00
CA ALA A 130 18.89 9.43 -22.27
C ALA A 130 17.71 10.19 -22.91
N ASP A 131 16.46 9.81 -22.61
CA ASP A 131 15.25 10.51 -23.06
C ASP A 131 14.93 11.76 -22.21
N GLY A 132 15.60 11.98 -21.07
CA GLY A 132 15.28 13.09 -20.15
C GLY A 132 14.21 12.76 -19.11
N ASP A 133 13.79 11.49 -19.01
CA ASP A 133 12.70 11.09 -18.13
C ASP A 133 13.08 11.14 -16.64
N ILE A 134 12.07 11.21 -15.79
CA ILE A 134 12.16 11.12 -14.33
C ILE A 134 11.61 9.75 -13.90
N SER A 135 12.11 9.19 -12.80
CA SER A 135 11.40 8.10 -12.12
C SER A 135 11.18 8.36 -10.65
N LEU A 136 10.02 7.96 -10.17
CA LEU A 136 9.66 7.86 -8.75
C LEU A 136 9.33 6.40 -8.45
N SER A 137 9.91 5.82 -7.41
CA SER A 137 9.55 4.51 -6.89
C SER A 137 9.11 4.70 -5.46
N SER A 138 7.82 4.51 -5.14
CA SER A 138 7.27 4.81 -3.82
C SER A 138 6.66 3.61 -3.11
N GLY A 139 6.81 3.57 -1.80
CA GLY A 139 6.27 2.52 -0.94
C GLY A 139 4.74 2.54 -0.88
N TRP A 140 4.16 1.35 -0.88
CA TRP A 140 2.70 1.16 -0.78
C TRP A 140 2.34 -0.05 0.10
N GLN A 141 3.21 -1.05 0.18
CA GLN A 141 2.94 -2.26 0.92
C GLN A 141 3.34 -2.09 2.39
N GLY A 142 2.36 -2.22 3.29
CA GLY A 142 2.52 -1.95 4.73
C GLY A 142 2.26 -3.14 5.65
N ASP A 143 2.39 -4.37 5.15
CA ASP A 143 2.21 -5.60 5.93
C ASP A 143 3.40 -5.95 6.84
N ASN A 144 4.52 -5.22 6.71
CA ASN A 144 5.67 -5.26 7.61
C ASN A 144 6.27 -6.67 7.80
N ARG A 145 6.55 -7.40 6.72
CA ARG A 145 7.16 -8.74 6.81
C ARG A 145 8.15 -9.07 5.72
N GLY A 146 9.16 -9.87 6.08
CA GLY A 146 10.13 -10.37 5.13
C GLY A 146 10.78 -9.22 4.36
N ARG A 147 10.52 -9.14 3.06
CA ARG A 147 11.03 -8.06 2.21
C ARG A 147 10.39 -6.69 2.44
N THR A 148 9.22 -6.62 3.06
CA THR A 148 8.52 -5.37 3.40
C THR A 148 8.62 -5.00 4.87
N ALA A 149 9.46 -5.71 5.63
CA ALA A 149 9.74 -5.35 7.02
C ALA A 149 10.35 -3.94 7.08
N HIS A 150 9.89 -3.13 8.04
CA HIS A 150 10.26 -1.71 8.18
C HIS A 150 11.74 -1.51 8.53
N ASP A 151 12.39 -2.54 9.06
CA ASP A 151 13.81 -2.58 9.37
C ASP A 151 14.68 -3.14 8.24
N ASN A 152 14.09 -3.50 7.09
CA ASN A 152 14.80 -4.03 5.94
C ASN A 152 15.36 -2.89 5.06
N PRO A 153 16.68 -2.65 5.06
CA PRO A 153 17.26 -1.51 4.35
C PRO A 153 17.12 -1.64 2.82
N GLY A 154 17.04 -0.50 2.15
CA GLY A 154 16.94 -0.44 0.68
C GLY A 154 15.61 -0.96 0.12
N ARG A 155 14.56 -0.91 0.93
CA ARG A 155 13.20 -1.29 0.55
C ARG A 155 12.29 -0.07 0.48
N GLU A 156 11.40 -0.08 -0.51
CA GLU A 156 10.35 0.92 -0.63
C GLU A 156 9.04 0.43 -0.01
N ILE A 157 8.70 0.94 1.17
CA ILE A 157 7.62 0.41 2.03
C ILE A 157 6.65 1.50 2.46
N ALA A 158 5.47 1.08 2.90
CA ALA A 158 4.54 1.94 3.62
C ALA A 158 4.50 1.56 5.11
N VAL A 159 4.31 2.55 5.96
CA VAL A 159 3.93 2.37 7.36
C VAL A 159 2.49 2.84 7.48
N VAL A 160 1.63 1.92 7.89
CA VAL A 160 0.18 2.15 8.03
C VAL A 160 -0.25 1.83 9.47
N PRO A 161 -1.30 2.48 9.98
CA PRO A 161 -1.81 2.24 11.32
C PRO A 161 -2.42 0.84 11.47
N ILE A 162 -2.49 0.40 12.72
CA ILE A 162 -3.23 -0.77 13.16
C ILE A 162 -4.64 -0.34 13.57
N ALA A 163 -5.67 -0.94 12.99
CA ALA A 163 -7.06 -0.67 13.39
C ALA A 163 -7.37 -1.21 14.79
N LYS A 164 -8.19 -0.49 15.55
CA LYS A 164 -8.62 -0.82 16.91
C LYS A 164 -10.15 -0.80 17.02
N ASN A 165 -10.69 -1.56 17.97
CA ASN A 165 -12.11 -1.43 18.33
C ASN A 165 -12.39 -0.02 18.88
N PRO A 166 -13.65 0.46 18.86
CA PRO A 166 -14.00 1.78 19.38
C PRO A 166 -13.63 2.02 20.86
N ASP A 167 -13.49 0.95 21.66
CA ASP A 167 -13.04 1.01 23.05
C ASP A 167 -11.51 1.01 23.22
N GLY A 168 -10.76 1.00 22.11
CA GLY A 168 -9.30 0.95 22.07
C GLY A 168 -8.71 -0.46 22.16
N SER A 169 -9.53 -1.50 22.39
CA SER A 169 -9.07 -2.88 22.40
C SER A 169 -8.64 -3.35 21.01
N THR A 170 -7.79 -4.37 20.98
CA THR A 170 -7.30 -4.93 19.72
C THR A 170 -8.43 -5.68 18.98
N ILE A 171 -8.49 -5.50 17.67
CA ILE A 171 -9.35 -6.29 16.78
C ILE A 171 -8.72 -7.67 16.59
N THR A 172 -9.51 -8.72 16.79
CA THR A 172 -9.12 -10.11 16.51
C THR A 172 -9.89 -10.67 15.32
N GLY A 173 -9.36 -11.72 14.71
CA GLY A 173 -10.04 -12.44 13.64
C GLY A 173 -9.34 -13.73 13.26
N ARG A 174 -10.07 -14.61 12.58
CA ARG A 174 -9.52 -15.89 12.12
C ARG A 174 -8.86 -15.72 10.75
N VAL A 175 -7.68 -16.31 10.61
CA VAL A 175 -6.91 -16.36 9.37
C VAL A 175 -6.58 -17.81 9.04
N LEU A 176 -6.43 -18.09 7.75
CA LEU A 176 -6.03 -19.38 7.22
C LEU A 176 -4.61 -19.26 6.66
N GLY A 177 -3.72 -20.14 7.11
CA GLY A 177 -2.37 -20.30 6.60
C GLY A 177 -2.19 -21.66 5.93
N ARG A 178 -1.30 -21.73 4.94
CA ARG A 178 -0.96 -22.98 4.26
C ARG A 178 0.54 -23.19 4.22
N ILE A 179 0.97 -24.40 4.58
CA ILE A 179 2.34 -24.88 4.42
C ILE A 179 2.29 -25.98 3.36
N LEU A 180 3.08 -25.79 2.30
CA LEU A 180 3.16 -26.69 1.15
C LEU A 180 4.62 -27.08 0.95
N ASN A 181 4.85 -28.34 0.56
CA ASN A 181 6.19 -28.85 0.24
C ASN A 181 7.22 -28.72 1.39
N ALA A 182 6.77 -28.65 2.65
CA ALA A 182 7.66 -28.74 3.80
C ALA A 182 8.07 -30.19 4.04
N GLU A 183 9.28 -30.42 4.53
CA GLU A 183 9.79 -31.78 4.74
C GLU A 183 10.66 -31.91 5.98
N GLY A 184 10.62 -33.10 6.57
CA GLY A 184 11.52 -33.49 7.66
C GLY A 184 11.15 -32.91 9.02
N PRO A 185 12.02 -33.08 10.02
CA PRO A 185 11.71 -32.79 11.42
C PRO A 185 11.77 -31.30 11.78
N ALA A 186 12.25 -30.44 10.87
CA ALA A 186 12.33 -29.02 11.13
C ALA A 186 10.94 -28.37 11.12
N SER A 187 10.77 -27.30 11.89
CA SER A 187 9.59 -26.46 11.82
C SER A 187 9.50 -25.73 10.48
N SER A 188 8.32 -25.18 10.20
CA SER A 188 8.08 -24.40 8.98
C SER A 188 7.34 -23.10 9.28
N GLN A 189 7.72 -22.03 8.60
CA GLN A 189 6.95 -20.80 8.58
C GLN A 189 5.79 -20.92 7.59
N ILE A 190 4.73 -20.16 7.84
CA ILE A 190 3.64 -20.00 6.87
C ILE A 190 4.08 -18.94 5.86
N PHE A 191 4.23 -19.32 4.59
CA PHE A 191 4.63 -18.41 3.52
C PHE A 191 3.45 -18.01 2.63
N VAL A 192 3.33 -16.70 2.41
CA VAL A 192 2.49 -16.12 1.35
C VAL A 192 3.42 -15.82 0.17
N HIS A 193 3.43 -16.71 -0.82
CA HIS A 193 4.39 -16.74 -1.93
C HIS A 193 5.87 -16.74 -1.52
N SER A 194 6.44 -15.57 -1.24
CA SER A 194 7.86 -15.36 -0.93
C SER A 194 8.11 -14.62 0.38
N ASN A 195 7.09 -14.02 1.00
CA ASN A 195 7.20 -13.45 2.34
C ASN A 195 6.48 -14.35 3.36
N PRO A 196 6.95 -14.37 4.61
CA PRO A 196 6.18 -14.96 5.71
C PRO A 196 4.83 -14.26 5.85
N MET A 197 3.81 -15.02 6.25
CA MET A 197 2.48 -14.49 6.58
C MET A 197 2.57 -13.44 7.70
N PRO A 198 1.92 -12.27 7.56
CA PRO A 198 2.09 -11.14 8.48
C PRO A 198 1.44 -11.25 9.84
N TYR A 199 0.69 -12.31 10.08
CA TYR A 199 -0.13 -12.47 11.26
C TYR A 199 0.38 -13.61 12.14
N TYR A 200 0.35 -13.37 13.45
CA TYR A 200 0.74 -14.32 14.48
C TYR A 200 -0.47 -14.71 15.33
N PRO A 201 -0.48 -15.91 15.93
CA PRO A 201 -1.59 -16.31 16.78
C PRO A 201 -1.62 -15.47 18.07
N VAL A 202 -2.83 -15.20 18.57
CA VAL A 202 -3.02 -14.47 19.85
C VAL A 202 -2.56 -15.27 21.06
N THR A 203 -2.42 -16.59 20.91
CA THR A 203 -1.98 -17.54 21.93
C THR A 203 -1.16 -18.64 21.27
N LEU A 204 -0.20 -19.21 22.01
CA LEU A 204 0.54 -20.39 21.55
C LEU A 204 -0.19 -21.71 21.92
N ASP A 205 -1.33 -21.62 22.60
CA ASP A 205 -2.19 -22.78 22.88
C ASP A 205 -2.80 -23.31 21.57
N THR A 206 -2.33 -24.45 21.13
CA THR A 206 -2.76 -25.11 19.89
C THR A 206 -4.17 -25.68 19.98
N SER A 207 -4.79 -25.78 21.16
CA SER A 207 -6.21 -26.16 21.28
C SER A 207 -7.17 -25.05 20.84
N GLU A 208 -6.68 -23.82 20.73
CA GLU A 208 -7.41 -22.64 20.22
C GLU A 208 -7.20 -22.42 18.71
N ALA A 209 -6.52 -23.36 18.04
CA ALA A 209 -6.26 -23.37 16.61
C ALA A 209 -6.48 -24.77 16.03
N SER A 210 -6.57 -24.89 14.71
CA SER A 210 -6.68 -26.19 14.04
C SER A 210 -5.59 -26.34 13.01
N LEU A 211 -4.91 -27.49 12.99
CA LEU A 211 -3.98 -27.89 11.94
C LEU A 211 -4.55 -29.13 11.24
N THR A 212 -4.81 -29.03 9.95
CA THR A 212 -5.34 -30.13 9.12
C THR A 212 -4.28 -30.55 8.11
N ILE A 213 -4.02 -31.85 8.04
CA ILE A 213 -3.25 -32.46 6.96
C ILE A 213 -4.21 -32.83 5.84
N ILE A 214 -3.86 -32.44 4.62
CA ILE A 214 -4.58 -32.72 3.39
C ILE A 214 -3.71 -33.63 2.54
N GLU A 215 -4.21 -34.85 2.27
CA GLU A 215 -3.47 -35.90 1.57
C GLU A 215 -3.16 -35.52 0.12
N SER A 216 -4.14 -34.91 -0.55
CA SER A 216 -4.07 -34.41 -1.92
C SER A 216 -5.16 -33.36 -2.14
N GLU A 217 -4.92 -32.42 -3.05
CA GLU A 217 -5.88 -31.38 -3.39
C GLU A 217 -5.75 -31.01 -4.87
N THR A 218 -6.87 -30.96 -5.58
CA THR A 218 -6.94 -30.43 -6.96
C THR A 218 -6.98 -28.91 -6.97
N ILE A 219 -6.70 -28.26 -8.10
CA ILE A 219 -6.76 -26.79 -8.24
C ILE A 219 -8.16 -26.19 -8.00
N ASP A 220 -9.21 -27.00 -8.04
CA ASP A 220 -10.60 -26.59 -7.78
C ASP A 220 -10.99 -26.79 -6.30
N GLY A 221 -10.05 -27.15 -5.43
CA GLY A 221 -10.27 -27.32 -4.00
C GLY A 221 -10.87 -28.68 -3.61
N ILE A 222 -10.98 -29.63 -4.53
CA ILE A 222 -11.38 -31.00 -4.20
C ILE A 222 -10.23 -31.67 -3.45
N THR A 223 -10.48 -32.01 -2.18
CA THR A 223 -9.52 -32.67 -1.30
C THR A 223 -9.71 -34.19 -1.29
N GLY A 224 -8.61 -34.93 -1.17
CA GLY A 224 -8.63 -36.34 -0.78
C GLY A 224 -8.91 -36.51 0.71
N THR A 225 -8.33 -37.54 1.33
CA THR A 225 -8.43 -37.73 2.78
C THR A 225 -7.86 -36.51 3.51
N THR A 226 -8.56 -36.08 4.55
CA THR A 226 -8.07 -35.03 5.45
C THR A 226 -8.15 -35.55 6.88
N TRP A 227 -7.22 -35.12 7.71
CA TRP A 227 -7.27 -35.41 9.15
C TRP A 227 -6.71 -34.24 9.93
N GLU A 228 -7.30 -34.01 11.09
CA GLU A 228 -6.84 -33.02 12.04
C GLU A 228 -5.64 -33.57 12.82
N VAL A 229 -4.61 -32.74 12.98
CA VAL A 229 -3.49 -33.01 13.87
C VAL A 229 -3.93 -32.63 15.28
N ALA A 230 -3.90 -33.58 16.20
CA ALA A 230 -4.27 -33.34 17.59
C ALA A 230 -3.44 -32.19 18.17
N SER A 231 -4.02 -31.36 19.04
CA SER A 231 -3.36 -30.15 19.55
C SER A 231 -2.05 -30.44 20.30
N ASP A 232 -1.88 -31.64 20.84
CA ASP A 232 -0.65 -32.12 21.50
C ASP A 232 0.40 -32.74 20.54
N ASP A 233 0.09 -32.80 19.25
CA ASP A 233 0.94 -33.31 18.18
C ASP A 233 1.51 -32.21 17.26
N TRP A 234 1.26 -30.93 17.57
CA TRP A 234 1.93 -29.79 16.94
C TRP A 234 2.07 -28.62 17.92
N ALA A 235 2.94 -27.67 17.61
CA ALA A 235 3.21 -26.49 18.44
C ALA A 235 3.57 -25.27 17.59
N TRP A 236 3.26 -24.08 18.10
CA TRP A 236 3.84 -22.82 17.61
C TRP A 236 5.27 -22.69 18.12
N ALA A 237 6.21 -23.27 17.39
CA ALA A 237 7.57 -23.47 17.84
C ALA A 237 8.56 -23.71 16.70
N ARG A 238 9.84 -23.37 16.97
CA ARG A 238 11.00 -23.76 16.18
C ARG A 238 11.49 -25.15 16.58
N CYS A 239 11.59 -26.04 15.60
CA CYS A 239 12.21 -27.35 15.68
C CYS A 239 13.34 -27.43 14.65
N GLU A 240 14.49 -27.98 15.03
CA GLU A 240 15.67 -28.04 14.16
C GLU A 240 15.99 -29.45 13.67
N LYS A 241 16.71 -29.53 12.55
CA LYS A 241 17.07 -30.80 11.90
C LYS A 241 18.22 -31.54 12.60
N ASP A 242 19.22 -30.81 13.12
CA ASP A 242 20.55 -31.35 13.48
C ASP A 242 20.99 -31.04 14.92
N GLY A 243 20.06 -31.00 15.86
CA GLY A 243 20.33 -30.75 17.27
C GLY A 243 19.10 -30.14 17.93
N ALA A 244 18.73 -30.64 19.09
CA ALA A 244 17.52 -30.27 19.82
C ALA A 244 17.26 -28.74 19.89
N PRO A 245 15.99 -28.31 20.01
CA PRO A 245 14.88 -29.12 20.52
C PRO A 245 14.11 -29.88 19.44
N ALA A 246 14.01 -31.20 19.66
CA ALA A 246 12.95 -32.01 19.07
C ALA A 246 11.58 -31.51 19.59
N PHE A 247 10.48 -31.98 18.97
CA PHE A 247 9.13 -31.66 19.40
C PHE A 247 8.97 -31.67 20.93
N PRO A 248 8.40 -30.62 21.57
CA PRO A 248 7.64 -29.52 20.95
C PRO A 248 8.48 -28.33 20.46
N GLY A 249 9.81 -28.37 20.51
CA GLY A 249 10.65 -27.26 20.05
C GLY A 249 10.76 -26.08 21.03
N THR A 250 11.29 -24.96 20.54
CA THR A 250 11.33 -23.67 21.27
C THR A 250 10.13 -22.82 20.84
N PRO A 251 9.28 -22.32 21.75
CA PRO A 251 8.12 -21.50 21.40
C PRO A 251 8.47 -20.33 20.47
N ASP A 252 7.76 -20.24 19.35
CA ASP A 252 7.92 -19.20 18.32
C ASP A 252 6.59 -19.06 17.55
N PRO A 253 5.88 -17.92 17.65
CA PRO A 253 4.62 -17.72 16.95
C PRO A 253 4.74 -17.69 15.42
N ALA A 254 5.96 -17.56 14.88
CA ALA A 254 6.21 -17.52 13.44
C ALA A 254 6.33 -18.90 12.79
N GLU A 255 6.47 -19.95 13.59
CA GLU A 255 6.82 -21.29 13.11
C GLU A 255 5.87 -22.34 13.65
N ILE A 256 5.63 -23.37 12.84
CA ILE A 256 4.86 -24.55 13.21
C ILE A 256 5.82 -25.74 13.26
N CYS A 257 5.87 -26.41 14.41
CA CYS A 257 6.54 -27.69 14.58
C CYS A 257 5.48 -28.80 14.69
N VAL A 258 5.63 -29.86 13.90
CA VAL A 258 4.73 -31.02 13.90
C VAL A 258 5.46 -32.22 14.48
N ARG A 259 4.82 -32.98 15.38
CA ARG A 259 5.38 -34.22 15.90
C ARG A 259 5.58 -35.20 14.75
N GLY A 260 6.80 -35.72 14.62
CA GLY A 260 7.18 -36.60 13.51
C GLY A 260 7.61 -35.85 12.22
N GLY A 261 7.45 -34.52 12.18
CA GLY A 261 7.90 -33.67 11.08
C GLY A 261 6.88 -33.49 9.96
N PHE A 262 7.29 -32.74 8.92
CA PHE A 262 6.50 -32.50 7.72
C PHE A 262 6.74 -33.56 6.65
N GLU A 263 5.69 -33.92 5.93
CA GLU A 263 5.72 -34.77 4.75
C GLU A 263 5.63 -33.92 3.46
N PRO A 264 6.59 -34.00 2.52
CA PRO A 264 6.64 -33.13 1.34
C PRO A 264 5.48 -33.30 0.36
N ASN A 265 4.79 -34.44 0.39
CA ASN A 265 3.65 -34.76 -0.46
C ASN A 265 2.30 -34.45 0.22
N ARG A 266 2.29 -33.65 1.29
CA ARG A 266 1.10 -33.22 2.01
C ARG A 266 0.96 -31.70 1.98
N ALA A 267 -0.27 -31.22 2.07
CA ALA A 267 -0.56 -29.84 2.41
C ALA A 267 -0.99 -29.75 3.86
N TYR A 268 -0.47 -28.76 4.58
CA TYR A 268 -0.85 -28.47 5.95
C TYR A 268 -1.62 -27.16 5.94
N GLN A 269 -2.83 -27.18 6.48
CA GLN A 269 -3.70 -26.02 6.59
C GLN A 269 -3.90 -25.68 8.06
N VAL A 270 -3.52 -24.47 8.44
CA VAL A 270 -3.70 -23.97 9.81
C VAL A 270 -4.75 -22.89 9.82
N VAL A 271 -5.66 -22.92 10.79
CA VAL A 271 -6.61 -21.83 11.05
C VAL A 271 -6.46 -21.41 12.49
N PHE A 272 -6.22 -20.12 12.72
CA PHE A 272 -5.99 -19.57 14.05
C PHE A 272 -6.52 -18.15 14.19
N THR A 273 -6.72 -17.73 15.42
CA THR A 273 -7.10 -16.35 15.73
C THR A 273 -5.84 -15.49 15.81
N THR A 274 -5.81 -14.41 15.04
CA THR A 274 -4.80 -13.36 15.07
C THR A 274 -5.42 -12.03 15.51
N GLN A 275 -4.61 -10.98 15.55
CA GLN A 275 -4.97 -9.69 16.07
C GLN A 275 -4.18 -8.56 15.41
N ASP A 276 -4.53 -7.32 15.74
CA ASP A 276 -3.83 -6.10 15.29
C ASP A 276 -3.76 -5.97 13.76
N PRO A 277 -4.90 -5.91 13.04
CA PRO A 277 -4.91 -5.77 11.59
C PRO A 277 -4.38 -4.39 11.16
N PRO A 278 -3.34 -4.32 10.31
CA PRO A 278 -2.96 -3.09 9.65
C PRO A 278 -4.03 -2.67 8.64
N VAL A 279 -4.26 -1.36 8.51
CA VAL A 279 -5.18 -0.78 7.53
C VAL A 279 -4.49 -0.72 6.16
N LEU A 280 -4.30 -1.89 5.55
CA LEU A 280 -3.44 -2.04 4.37
C LEU A 280 -3.95 -1.30 3.12
N GLY A 281 -5.25 -1.02 3.02
CA GLY A 281 -5.80 -0.23 1.92
C GLY A 281 -5.24 1.19 1.83
N ILE A 282 -4.69 1.74 2.93
CA ILE A 282 -3.96 3.02 2.95
C ILE A 282 -2.78 3.01 1.99
N GLY A 283 -2.19 1.84 1.70
CA GLY A 283 -1.14 1.72 0.70
C GLY A 283 -1.52 2.24 -0.70
N PHE A 284 -2.80 2.15 -1.07
CA PHE A 284 -3.29 2.73 -2.34
C PHE A 284 -3.37 4.25 -2.28
N ALA A 285 -3.82 4.82 -1.15
CA ALA A 285 -3.85 6.26 -0.92
C ALA A 285 -2.44 6.83 -0.84
N ALA A 286 -1.53 6.20 -0.10
CA ALA A 286 -0.13 6.60 -0.03
C ALA A 286 0.52 6.69 -1.43
N PHE A 287 0.27 5.70 -2.29
CA PHE A 287 0.75 5.72 -3.68
C PHE A 287 0.10 6.84 -4.51
N ARG A 288 -1.21 7.08 -4.33
CA ARG A 288 -1.94 8.20 -4.97
C ARG A 288 -1.34 9.54 -4.56
N ASP A 289 -1.19 9.79 -3.26
CA ASP A 289 -0.83 11.08 -2.69
C ASP A 289 0.62 11.42 -2.99
N VAL A 290 1.52 10.43 -2.90
CA VAL A 290 2.93 10.61 -3.31
C VAL A 290 3.01 10.93 -4.81
N GLY A 291 2.27 10.21 -5.65
CA GLY A 291 2.21 10.52 -7.07
C GLY A 291 1.63 11.92 -7.36
N SER A 292 0.62 12.34 -6.60
CA SER A 292 -0.02 13.65 -6.74
C SER A 292 0.93 14.78 -6.31
N PHE A 293 1.59 14.63 -5.16
CA PHE A 293 2.55 15.59 -4.63
C PHE A 293 3.65 15.90 -5.64
N PHE A 294 4.35 14.87 -6.13
CA PHE A 294 5.46 15.05 -7.06
C PHE A 294 5.01 15.59 -8.42
N LYS A 295 3.75 15.43 -8.79
CA LYS A 295 3.18 15.96 -10.04
C LYS A 295 2.78 17.43 -9.92
N TYR A 296 2.11 17.81 -8.83
CA TYR A 296 1.36 19.06 -8.78
C TYR A 296 1.91 20.09 -7.81
N GLU A 297 2.55 19.67 -6.73
CA GLU A 297 2.85 20.57 -5.61
C GLU A 297 4.22 21.21 -5.77
N LEU A 298 4.36 22.47 -5.36
CA LEU A 298 5.63 23.20 -5.38
C LEU A 298 6.50 22.84 -4.17
N ALA A 299 5.87 22.61 -3.03
CA ALA A 299 6.50 22.28 -1.76
C ALA A 299 5.48 21.57 -0.85
N ASP A 300 5.97 20.92 0.19
CA ASP A 300 5.12 20.41 1.26
C ASP A 300 4.61 21.52 2.20
N SER A 301 3.79 21.17 3.20
CA SER A 301 3.20 22.13 4.13
C SER A 301 4.21 22.79 5.07
N GLU A 302 5.42 22.24 5.20
CA GLU A 302 6.53 22.78 5.99
C GLU A 302 7.51 23.61 5.15
N GLY A 303 7.29 23.68 3.83
CA GLY A 303 8.11 24.45 2.89
C GLY A 303 9.27 23.67 2.27
N THR A 304 9.33 22.35 2.43
CA THR A 304 10.30 21.51 1.72
C THR A 304 9.92 21.47 0.24
N ALA A 305 10.78 21.99 -0.62
CA ALA A 305 10.52 22.06 -2.06
C ALA A 305 10.35 20.66 -2.67
N ASN A 306 9.38 20.52 -3.59
CA ASN A 306 9.28 19.35 -4.45
C ASN A 306 10.46 19.38 -5.47
N PRO A 307 11.36 18.38 -5.48
CA PRO A 307 12.54 18.34 -6.34
C PRO A 307 12.27 18.34 -7.85
N VAL A 308 11.03 18.11 -8.28
CA VAL A 308 10.61 18.11 -9.69
C VAL A 308 9.41 19.03 -9.95
N ALA A 309 9.14 19.97 -9.05
CA ALA A 309 8.07 20.96 -9.18
C ALA A 309 8.10 21.62 -10.56
N GLU A 310 6.92 21.76 -11.19
CA GLU A 310 6.73 22.42 -12.50
C GLU A 310 7.44 21.77 -13.69
N GLN A 311 8.01 20.57 -13.52
CA GLN A 311 8.80 19.87 -14.55
C GLN A 311 8.19 18.53 -14.97
N VAL A 312 6.97 18.25 -14.53
CA VAL A 312 6.24 17.00 -14.78
C VAL A 312 4.91 17.31 -15.47
N ASP A 313 4.81 16.93 -16.75
CA ASP A 313 3.59 17.04 -17.55
C ASP A 313 2.77 15.75 -17.51
N TRP A 314 3.45 14.60 -17.46
CA TRP A 314 2.84 13.28 -17.59
C TRP A 314 3.36 12.33 -16.53
N VAL A 315 2.44 11.70 -15.79
CA VAL A 315 2.80 10.61 -14.87
C VAL A 315 2.32 9.28 -15.42
N ILE A 316 3.25 8.35 -15.66
CA ILE A 316 2.95 7.01 -16.14
C ILE A 316 3.34 6.01 -15.06
N SER A 317 2.35 5.35 -14.45
CA SER A 317 2.66 4.31 -13.47
C SER A 317 2.94 2.96 -14.11
N ARG A 318 3.91 2.22 -13.56
CA ARG A 318 4.32 0.91 -14.05
C ARG A 318 4.52 -0.07 -12.91
N GLY A 319 4.04 -1.30 -13.12
CA GLY A 319 4.22 -2.40 -12.16
C GLY A 319 4.18 -3.76 -12.86
N ALA A 320 4.98 -4.71 -12.39
CA ALA A 320 5.01 -6.07 -12.90
C ALA A 320 4.61 -7.10 -11.83
N SER A 321 3.84 -8.13 -12.22
CA SER A 321 3.37 -9.20 -11.33
C SER A 321 2.47 -8.63 -10.21
N GLN A 322 2.79 -8.81 -8.93
CA GLN A 322 2.09 -8.21 -7.79
C GLN A 322 1.83 -6.71 -7.99
N SER A 323 2.86 -5.96 -8.38
CA SER A 323 2.76 -4.51 -8.65
C SER A 323 1.81 -4.18 -9.80
N GLY A 324 1.69 -5.05 -10.80
CA GLY A 324 0.71 -4.88 -11.87
C GLY A 324 -0.72 -5.14 -11.38
N ASN A 325 -0.91 -6.14 -10.51
CA ASN A 325 -2.19 -6.40 -9.84
C ASN A 325 -2.58 -5.25 -8.91
N MET A 326 -1.59 -4.61 -8.25
CA MET A 326 -1.77 -3.41 -7.43
C MET A 326 -2.36 -2.28 -8.27
N LEU A 327 -1.79 -1.97 -9.45
CA LEU A 327 -2.33 -0.94 -10.35
C LEU A 327 -3.76 -1.21 -10.82
N ARG A 328 -4.08 -2.48 -11.08
CA ARG A 328 -5.44 -2.88 -11.47
C ARG A 328 -6.44 -2.67 -10.32
N GLN A 329 -6.05 -3.00 -9.09
CA GLN A 329 -6.90 -2.74 -7.92
C GLN A 329 -6.98 -1.26 -7.58
N TYR A 330 -5.87 -0.53 -7.63
CA TYR A 330 -5.77 0.92 -7.46
C TYR A 330 -6.79 1.64 -8.36
N LEU A 331 -6.80 1.29 -9.65
CA LEU A 331 -7.75 1.86 -10.60
C LEU A 331 -9.19 1.42 -10.31
N HIS A 332 -9.39 0.13 -10.01
CA HIS A 332 -10.72 -0.39 -9.68
C HIS A 332 -11.35 0.33 -8.48
N LEU A 333 -10.57 0.60 -7.44
CA LEU A 333 -11.01 1.32 -6.24
C LEU A 333 -11.08 2.84 -6.43
N GLY A 334 -10.66 3.37 -7.58
CA GLY A 334 -10.83 4.79 -7.92
C GLY A 334 -9.70 5.70 -7.43
N PHE A 335 -8.58 5.15 -6.95
CA PHE A 335 -7.48 5.93 -6.39
C PHE A 335 -6.72 6.79 -7.41
N ASN A 336 -7.08 6.77 -8.70
CA ASN A 336 -6.50 7.69 -9.69
C ASN A 336 -7.06 9.13 -9.62
N GLU A 337 -7.92 9.40 -8.64
CA GLU A 337 -8.43 10.71 -8.27
C GLU A 337 -7.90 11.09 -6.88
N ASP A 338 -7.18 12.21 -6.77
CA ASP A 338 -6.75 12.77 -5.48
C ASP A 338 -7.87 13.53 -4.76
N GLU A 339 -7.62 13.99 -3.53
CA GLU A 339 -8.62 14.69 -2.71
C GLU A 339 -9.04 16.05 -3.29
N GLN A 340 -8.25 16.56 -4.23
CA GLN A 340 -8.52 17.76 -5.00
C GLN A 340 -9.23 17.46 -6.34
N GLN A 341 -9.69 16.22 -6.55
CA GLN A 341 -10.38 15.74 -7.76
C GLN A 341 -9.54 15.79 -9.03
N ARG A 342 -8.21 15.79 -8.89
CA ARG A 342 -7.26 15.79 -10.00
C ARG A 342 -6.89 14.36 -10.37
N ARG A 343 -6.58 14.16 -11.65
CA ARG A 343 -6.06 12.88 -12.13
C ARG A 343 -4.60 12.73 -11.73
N VAL A 344 -4.28 11.73 -10.92
CA VAL A 344 -2.90 11.47 -10.51
C VAL A 344 -2.05 10.93 -11.67
N HIS A 345 -2.42 9.77 -12.22
CA HIS A 345 -1.67 9.13 -13.30
C HIS A 345 -2.36 9.30 -14.65
N ASP A 346 -1.61 9.76 -15.66
CA ASP A 346 -2.06 9.91 -17.05
C ASP A 346 -1.97 8.61 -17.84
N GLY A 347 -1.05 7.74 -17.44
CA GLY A 347 -0.86 6.41 -18.01
C GLY A 347 -0.70 5.34 -16.94
N LEU A 348 -1.21 4.14 -17.21
CA LEU A 348 -0.91 2.93 -16.44
C LEU A 348 -0.37 1.84 -17.35
N TRP A 349 0.72 1.21 -16.92
CA TRP A 349 1.34 0.06 -17.59
C TRP A 349 1.44 -1.15 -16.64
N PRO A 350 0.32 -1.84 -16.35
CA PRO A 350 0.33 -3.11 -15.66
C PRO A 350 0.95 -4.21 -16.56
N GLN A 351 1.93 -4.94 -16.01
CA GLN A 351 2.63 -6.01 -16.69
C GLN A 351 2.49 -7.33 -15.94
N ARG A 352 2.27 -8.45 -16.64
CA ARG A 352 2.08 -9.79 -16.03
C ARG A 352 1.03 -9.75 -14.91
N ALA A 353 -0.04 -9.01 -15.14
CA ALA A 353 -1.03 -8.63 -14.15
C ALA A 353 -2.36 -9.34 -14.44
N GLY A 354 -2.40 -10.64 -14.17
CA GLY A 354 -3.57 -11.46 -14.48
C GLY A 354 -4.80 -11.18 -13.59
N ARG A 355 -4.68 -10.31 -12.58
CA ARG A 355 -5.71 -10.13 -11.55
C ARG A 355 -5.72 -8.76 -10.88
N ARG A 356 -6.59 -8.59 -9.89
CA ARG A 356 -6.53 -7.48 -8.94
C ARG A 356 -5.77 -7.91 -7.70
N LEU A 357 -5.09 -6.96 -7.05
CA LEU A 357 -4.49 -7.20 -5.75
C LEU A 357 -5.57 -7.21 -4.67
N ALA A 358 -5.61 -8.26 -3.85
CA ALA A 358 -6.50 -8.34 -2.70
C ALA A 358 -5.77 -7.83 -1.45
N MET A 359 -5.91 -6.53 -1.18
CA MET A 359 -5.30 -5.86 -0.03
C MET A 359 -6.30 -5.04 0.81
N ASN A 360 -7.43 -4.64 0.23
CA ASN A 360 -8.40 -3.76 0.89
C ASN A 360 -9.45 -4.53 1.70
N PHE A 361 -9.02 -5.40 2.59
CA PHE A 361 -9.88 -6.10 3.55
C PHE A 361 -9.08 -6.44 4.81
N ARG A 362 -9.80 -6.69 5.91
CA ARG A 362 -9.17 -7.00 7.20
C ARG A 362 -8.35 -8.28 7.13
N PHE A 363 -7.16 -8.26 7.72
CA PHE A 363 -6.20 -9.38 7.71
C PHE A 363 -5.78 -9.83 6.28
N ALA A 364 -5.70 -8.88 5.35
CA ALA A 364 -5.27 -9.18 3.98
C ALA A 364 -3.78 -9.57 3.88
N MET A 365 -3.48 -10.43 2.91
CA MET A 365 -2.12 -10.91 2.63
C MET A 365 -1.76 -10.51 1.19
N PRO A 366 -1.13 -9.33 0.97
CA PRO A 366 -0.93 -8.77 -0.37
C PRO A 366 0.05 -9.59 -1.23
N ASP A 367 0.75 -10.55 -0.65
CA ASP A 367 1.79 -11.33 -1.32
C ASP A 367 1.29 -12.54 -2.10
N GLY A 368 0.00 -12.86 -2.04
CA GLY A 368 -0.58 -14.01 -2.73
C GLY A 368 -0.32 -14.01 -4.24
N VAL A 369 -0.33 -15.20 -4.84
CA VAL A 369 -0.08 -15.46 -6.26
C VAL A 369 -1.10 -16.42 -6.90
N LEU A 370 -2.36 -16.38 -6.46
CA LEU A 370 -3.46 -17.23 -6.96
C LEU A 370 -3.34 -18.70 -6.54
N LYS A 371 -2.78 -18.97 -5.36
CA LYS A 371 -2.98 -20.28 -4.76
C LYS A 371 -4.44 -20.43 -4.31
N LEU A 372 -4.88 -21.66 -4.14
CA LEU A 372 -6.20 -21.95 -3.58
C LEU A 372 -6.44 -21.19 -2.28
N TYR A 373 -7.64 -20.63 -2.16
CA TYR A 373 -8.11 -19.78 -1.05
C TYR A 373 -7.42 -18.41 -0.91
N GLU A 374 -6.51 -18.04 -1.81
CA GLU A 374 -6.01 -16.67 -1.86
C GLU A 374 -6.97 -15.76 -2.65
N PRO A 375 -7.38 -14.60 -2.10
CA PRO A 375 -8.32 -13.71 -2.76
C PRO A 375 -7.65 -12.92 -3.90
N GLY A 376 -8.48 -12.26 -4.72
CA GLY A 376 -8.07 -11.34 -5.79
C GLY A 376 -8.34 -11.88 -7.20
N GLY A 377 -8.83 -13.11 -7.32
CA GLY A 377 -9.28 -13.70 -8.59
C GLY A 377 -10.73 -13.37 -8.93
N GLU A 378 -11.44 -12.68 -8.05
CA GLU A 378 -12.86 -12.33 -8.21
C GLU A 378 -13.04 -11.11 -9.12
N GLY A 379 -14.14 -11.10 -9.88
CA GLY A 379 -14.56 -9.94 -10.69
C GLY A 379 -14.67 -8.63 -9.89
N ALA A 380 -14.51 -7.46 -10.49
CA ALA A 380 -14.29 -7.23 -11.92
C ALA A 380 -12.82 -7.45 -12.33
N MET A 381 -12.61 -8.22 -13.41
CA MET A 381 -11.28 -8.49 -13.98
C MET A 381 -11.08 -7.84 -15.34
N TRP A 382 -12.13 -7.25 -15.90
CA TRP A 382 -12.10 -6.56 -17.19
C TRP A 382 -12.02 -5.05 -16.97
N TYR A 383 -11.36 -4.34 -17.88
CA TYR A 383 -11.34 -2.87 -17.85
C TYR A 383 -12.74 -2.30 -18.03
N GLU A 384 -13.43 -2.78 -19.06
CA GLU A 384 -14.80 -2.43 -19.34
C GLU A 384 -15.79 -3.24 -18.52
N ARG A 385 -17.03 -2.76 -18.46
CA ARG A 385 -18.13 -3.44 -17.79
C ARG A 385 -18.35 -4.82 -18.40
N TRP A 386 -18.24 -5.86 -17.57
CA TRP A 386 -18.50 -7.23 -17.98
C TRP A 386 -19.20 -8.02 -16.85
N PRO A 387 -20.24 -8.82 -17.15
CA PRO A 387 -20.88 -9.68 -16.17
C PRO A 387 -20.05 -10.92 -15.85
N ASP A 388 -19.73 -11.16 -14.57
CA ASP A 388 -19.11 -12.41 -14.11
C ASP A 388 -20.21 -13.46 -13.85
N TYR A 389 -20.65 -14.14 -14.92
CA TYR A 389 -21.69 -15.18 -14.83
C TYR A 389 -21.29 -16.37 -13.97
N ALA A 390 -19.99 -16.70 -13.90
CA ALA A 390 -19.51 -17.84 -13.13
C ALA A 390 -19.69 -17.62 -11.62
N ARG A 391 -19.57 -16.37 -11.16
CA ARG A 391 -19.72 -15.99 -9.74
C ARG A 391 -21.03 -15.25 -9.43
N GLY A 392 -21.87 -14.97 -10.43
CA GLY A 392 -23.11 -14.22 -10.26
C GLY A 392 -22.91 -12.78 -9.77
N LEU A 393 -21.77 -12.15 -10.08
CA LEU A 393 -21.48 -10.79 -9.64
C LEU A 393 -22.16 -9.75 -10.55
N PRO A 394 -22.47 -8.54 -10.03
CA PRO A 394 -22.97 -7.45 -10.84
C PRO A 394 -22.02 -7.10 -12.00
N THR A 395 -22.60 -6.64 -13.11
CA THR A 395 -21.83 -6.07 -14.23
C THR A 395 -21.02 -4.88 -13.75
N ALA A 396 -19.70 -5.01 -13.74
CA ALA A 396 -18.76 -3.98 -13.32
C ALA A 396 -17.45 -4.08 -14.12
N GLY A 397 -16.69 -2.99 -14.16
CA GLY A 397 -15.38 -2.89 -14.78
C GLY A 397 -14.36 -2.19 -13.89
N ILE A 398 -13.07 -2.42 -14.13
CA ILE A 398 -11.98 -1.71 -13.44
C ILE A 398 -12.07 -0.19 -13.72
N LEU A 399 -12.59 0.23 -14.88
CA LEU A 399 -12.69 1.64 -15.26
C LEU A 399 -13.90 2.38 -14.65
N ASP A 400 -14.83 1.71 -13.97
CA ASP A 400 -16.09 2.32 -13.59
C ASP A 400 -15.91 3.58 -12.72
N ARG A 401 -15.03 3.52 -11.71
CA ARG A 401 -14.79 4.64 -10.80
C ARG A 401 -14.05 5.79 -11.48
N CYS A 402 -12.99 5.50 -12.24
CA CYS A 402 -12.26 6.55 -12.95
C CYS A 402 -13.09 7.21 -14.06
N LYS A 403 -14.07 6.51 -14.64
CA LYS A 403 -15.01 7.10 -15.62
C LYS A 403 -15.94 8.07 -14.94
N ALA A 404 -16.43 7.72 -13.74
CA ALA A 404 -17.28 8.59 -12.95
C ALA A 404 -16.55 9.89 -12.54
N SER A 405 -15.29 9.79 -12.10
CA SER A 405 -14.49 10.95 -11.70
C SER A 405 -13.69 11.62 -12.84
N ARG A 406 -13.80 11.11 -14.09
CA ARG A 406 -13.05 11.60 -15.27
C ARG A 406 -11.53 11.53 -15.12
N THR A 407 -11.05 10.66 -14.25
CA THR A 407 -9.63 10.44 -13.98
C THR A 407 -9.07 9.20 -14.66
N CYS A 408 -9.75 8.62 -15.67
CA CYS A 408 -9.19 7.43 -16.33
C CYS A 408 -7.85 7.71 -17.02
N PRO A 409 -6.83 6.86 -16.78
CA PRO A 409 -5.55 6.92 -17.48
C PRO A 409 -5.65 6.25 -18.86
N LYS A 410 -4.66 6.50 -19.73
CA LYS A 410 -4.38 5.62 -20.88
C LYS A 410 -3.76 4.33 -20.36
N ILE A 411 -4.16 3.19 -20.91
CA ILE A 411 -3.72 1.88 -20.41
C ILE A 411 -3.01 1.12 -21.52
N VAL A 412 -1.82 0.62 -21.19
CA VAL A 412 -1.11 -0.39 -21.97
C VAL A 412 -0.96 -1.60 -21.07
N GLU A 413 -1.48 -2.76 -21.49
CA GLU A 413 -1.35 -3.98 -20.70
C GLU A 413 -0.52 -5.02 -21.46
N ASN A 414 0.47 -5.57 -20.77
CA ASN A 414 1.23 -6.70 -21.27
C ASN A 414 0.88 -7.91 -20.41
N VAL A 415 -0.03 -8.75 -20.91
CA VAL A 415 -0.25 -10.10 -20.36
C VAL A 415 0.85 -10.99 -20.93
N GLY A 416 1.66 -11.58 -20.06
CA GLY A 416 2.80 -12.41 -20.42
C GLY A 416 2.76 -13.73 -19.70
#